data_AF-A0A6H9HPA9-F1
#
_entry.id   AF-A0A6H9HPA9-F1
#
_cell.length_a   1.000
_cell.length_b   1.000
_cell.length_c   1.000
_cell.angle_alpha   90.00
_cell.angle_beta   90.00
_cell.angle_gamma   90.00
#
_symmetry.space_group_name_H-M   'P 1'
#
loop_
_entity.id
_entity.type
_entity.pdbx_description
1 polymer ?
#
loop_
_entity_poly.entity_id
_entity_poly.type
_entity_poly.pdbx_seq_one_letter_code
_entity_poly.pdbx_strand_id
1 'polypeptide(L)'
;MGKPYSDDLRDRVVAAMAAGRSCRDVGAAFAIAPSTAGNWYRRYQRTTSHAARPMGGDRRSKLTEQAGWIADRLAQASELTLGEVRDDLARRGVAVSYASVWRMVRRLGLRHKKKDHLRD
;
A
#
# COMPACT_ATOMS: atom_id res chain seq x y z
N MET A 1 -12.41 11.18 2.41
CA MET A 1 -11.58 10.75 1.26
C MET A 1 -12.50 9.99 0.30
N GLY A 2 -12.56 10.39 -0.97
CA GLY A 2 -13.50 9.80 -1.94
C GLY A 2 -13.14 8.36 -2.30
N LYS A 3 -14.14 7.47 -2.36
CA LYS A 3 -13.96 6.11 -2.88
C LYS A 3 -13.66 6.19 -4.39
N PRO A 4 -12.74 5.38 -4.91
CA PRO A 4 -12.52 5.31 -6.36
C PRO A 4 -13.77 4.74 -7.04
N TYR A 5 -14.04 5.20 -8.27
CA TYR A 5 -14.98 4.53 -9.17
C TYR A 5 -14.57 3.06 -9.39
N SER A 6 -15.56 2.19 -9.56
CA SER A 6 -15.38 0.75 -9.80
C SER A 6 -14.52 0.47 -11.03
N ASP A 7 -13.85 -0.69 -11.02
CA ASP A 7 -13.06 -1.14 -12.16
C ASP A 7 -13.94 -1.43 -13.39
N ASP A 8 -15.12 -2.02 -13.19
CA ASP A 8 -16.11 -2.21 -14.28
C ASP A 8 -16.44 -0.90 -15.04
N LEU A 9 -16.65 0.21 -14.31
CA LEU A 9 -16.95 1.49 -14.94
C LEU A 9 -15.75 1.98 -15.78
N ARG A 10 -14.54 1.78 -15.26
CA ARG A 10 -13.31 2.18 -15.94
C ARG A 10 -13.09 1.36 -17.20
N ASP A 11 -13.35 0.07 -17.14
CA ASP A 11 -13.22 -0.85 -18.28
C ASP A 11 -14.15 -0.44 -19.42
N ARG A 12 -15.44 -0.22 -19.11
CA ARG A 12 -16.42 0.20 -20.11
C ARG A 12 -16.12 1.58 -20.72
N VAL A 13 -15.65 2.52 -19.91
CA VAL A 13 -15.23 3.86 -20.38
C VAL A 13 -14.02 3.76 -21.31
N VAL A 14 -13.01 2.96 -20.93
CA VAL A 14 -11.82 2.77 -21.78
C VAL A 14 -12.17 2.07 -23.07
N ALA A 15 -13.02 1.03 -23.05
CA ALA A 15 -13.47 0.34 -24.26
C ALA A 15 -14.22 1.30 -25.21
N ALA A 16 -15.09 2.15 -24.68
CA ALA A 16 -15.81 3.15 -25.47
C ALA A 16 -14.87 4.19 -26.12
N MET A 17 -13.84 4.63 -25.38
CA MET A 17 -12.82 5.55 -25.90
C MET A 17 -11.91 4.87 -26.95
N ALA A 18 -11.55 3.60 -26.74
CA ALA A 18 -10.76 2.80 -27.68
C ALA A 18 -11.51 2.56 -29.00
N ALA A 19 -12.85 2.50 -28.94
CA ALA A 19 -13.73 2.45 -30.11
C ALA A 19 -13.86 3.81 -30.85
N GLY A 20 -13.09 4.84 -30.45
CA GLY A 20 -13.01 6.12 -31.16
C GLY A 20 -14.02 7.19 -30.71
N ARG A 21 -14.80 6.95 -29.64
CA ARG A 21 -15.74 7.96 -29.12
C ARG A 21 -14.99 9.10 -28.43
N SER A 22 -15.54 10.32 -28.50
CA SER A 22 -14.94 11.49 -27.86
C SER A 22 -15.10 11.47 -26.33
N CYS A 23 -14.20 12.17 -25.61
CA CYS A 23 -14.31 12.34 -24.16
C CYS A 23 -15.67 12.89 -23.72
N ARG A 24 -16.27 13.78 -24.53
CA ARG A 24 -17.56 14.41 -24.23
C ARG A 24 -18.70 13.40 -24.34
N ASP A 25 -18.71 12.60 -25.41
CA ASP A 25 -19.75 11.59 -25.64
C ASP A 25 -19.68 10.48 -24.59
N VAL A 26 -18.47 10.05 -24.22
CA VAL A 26 -18.26 9.04 -23.18
C VAL A 26 -18.61 9.61 -21.81
N GLY A 27 -18.21 10.85 -21.50
CA GLY A 27 -18.59 11.52 -20.24
C GLY A 27 -20.11 11.58 -20.05
N ALA A 28 -20.83 11.99 -21.09
CA ALA A 28 -22.30 12.02 -21.07
C ALA A 28 -22.91 10.62 -20.90
N ALA A 29 -22.43 9.63 -21.65
CA ALA A 29 -22.98 8.27 -21.62
C ALA A 29 -22.78 7.54 -20.29
N PHE A 30 -21.70 7.84 -19.56
CA PHE A 30 -21.36 7.20 -18.30
C PHE A 30 -21.57 8.10 -17.08
N ALA A 31 -22.17 9.29 -17.26
CA ALA A 31 -22.41 10.29 -16.20
C ALA A 31 -21.13 10.65 -15.41
N ILE A 32 -20.01 10.83 -16.11
CA ILE A 32 -18.72 11.26 -15.54
C ILE A 32 -18.19 12.51 -16.24
N ALA A 33 -17.28 13.22 -15.58
CA ALA A 33 -16.61 14.36 -16.20
C ALA A 33 -15.80 13.91 -17.44
N PRO A 34 -15.85 14.62 -18.58
CA PRO A 34 -15.08 14.29 -19.79
C PRO A 34 -13.56 14.16 -19.54
N SER A 35 -13.03 14.98 -18.63
CA SER A 35 -11.63 14.91 -18.22
C SER A 35 -11.27 13.61 -17.49
N THR A 36 -12.20 13.03 -16.73
CA THR A 36 -12.03 11.73 -16.07
C THR A 36 -11.90 10.61 -17.10
N ALA A 37 -12.80 10.57 -18.10
CA ALA A 37 -12.74 9.61 -19.19
C ALA A 37 -11.41 9.69 -19.95
N GLY A 38 -10.99 10.91 -20.34
CA GLY A 38 -9.71 11.14 -21.03
C GLY A 38 -8.49 10.74 -20.19
N ASN A 39 -8.50 10.99 -18.89
CA ASN A 39 -7.42 10.59 -17.99
C ASN A 39 -7.30 9.07 -17.85
N TRP A 40 -8.43 8.35 -17.80
CA TRP A 40 -8.43 6.88 -17.78
C TRP A 40 -7.92 6.29 -19.09
N TYR A 41 -8.36 6.83 -20.23
CA TYR A 41 -7.89 6.37 -21.53
C TYR A 41 -6.40 6.63 -21.77
N ARG A 42 -5.90 7.81 -21.42
CA ARG A 42 -4.46 8.13 -21.50
C ARG A 42 -3.62 7.18 -20.63
N ARG A 43 -4.13 6.83 -19.45
CA ARG A 43 -3.46 5.85 -18.59
C ARG A 43 -3.45 4.47 -19.22
N TYR A 44 -4.58 4.02 -19.76
CA TYR A 44 -4.68 2.74 -20.46
C TYR A 44 -3.66 2.64 -21.60
N GLN A 45 -3.54 3.67 -22.45
CA GLN A 45 -2.54 3.67 -23.54
C GLN A 45 -1.09 3.53 -23.05
N ARG A 46 -0.77 4.06 -21.87
CA ARG A 46 0.60 4.01 -21.32
C ARG A 46 0.93 2.68 -20.63
N THR A 47 -0.05 2.01 -20.04
CA THR A 47 0.20 0.86 -19.14
C THR A 47 -0.57 -0.40 -19.51
N THR A 48 -1.42 -0.36 -20.54
CA THR A 48 -2.35 -1.44 -20.95
C THR A 48 -3.18 -1.97 -19.77
N SER A 49 -3.44 -1.11 -18.78
CA SER A 49 -4.06 -1.49 -17.51
C SER A 49 -5.12 -0.48 -17.09
N HIS A 50 -6.30 -1.00 -16.76
CA HIS A 50 -7.51 -0.25 -16.43
C HIS A 50 -7.69 0.00 -14.92
N ALA A 51 -7.00 -0.79 -14.09
CA ALA A 51 -7.17 -0.80 -12.64
C ALA A 51 -6.83 0.56 -12.01
N ALA A 52 -7.51 0.92 -10.92
CA ALA A 52 -7.07 2.02 -10.06
C ALA A 52 -5.60 1.86 -9.63
N ARG A 53 -4.88 2.97 -9.41
CA ARG A 53 -3.58 2.89 -8.72
C ARG A 53 -3.86 2.35 -7.32
N PRO A 54 -3.00 1.50 -6.73
CA PRO A 54 -3.19 1.07 -5.35
C PRO A 54 -3.26 2.32 -4.47
N MET A 55 -4.43 2.56 -3.86
CA MET A 55 -4.71 3.68 -2.98
C MET A 55 -4.20 3.35 -1.59
N GLY A 56 -3.38 4.24 -1.03
CA GLY A 56 -2.69 3.96 0.22
C GLY A 56 -1.59 2.89 0.06
N GLY A 57 -0.94 2.58 1.19
CA GLY A 57 0.25 1.75 1.24
C GLY A 57 1.48 2.57 1.61
N ASP A 58 2.18 2.11 2.64
CA ASP A 58 3.48 2.63 3.06
C ASP A 58 4.56 2.14 2.09
N ARG A 59 4.71 2.88 0.99
CA ARG A 59 5.67 2.62 -0.10
C ARG A 59 7.11 3.00 0.25
N ARG A 60 7.38 3.55 1.45
CA ARG A 60 8.67 4.20 1.77
C ARG A 60 9.17 3.99 3.20
N SER A 61 8.59 3.07 3.99
CA SER A 61 9.15 2.80 5.32
C SER A 61 10.56 2.26 5.20
N LYS A 62 11.48 2.92 5.91
CA LYS A 62 12.88 2.50 6.12
C LYS A 62 13.00 1.05 6.59
N LEU A 63 11.92 0.49 7.15
CA LEU A 63 11.90 -0.90 7.65
C LEU A 63 11.64 -1.93 6.56
N THR A 64 11.20 -1.54 5.36
CA THR A 64 10.94 -2.50 4.28
C THR A 64 12.21 -3.24 3.89
N GLU A 65 13.34 -2.54 3.82
CA GLU A 65 14.66 -3.13 3.56
C GLU A 65 15.18 -3.97 4.73
N GLN A 66 14.71 -3.69 5.95
CA GLN A 66 15.09 -4.40 7.17
C GLN A 66 14.15 -5.57 7.50
N ALA A 67 13.14 -5.82 6.67
CA ALA A 67 12.06 -6.76 6.97
C ALA A 67 12.55 -8.20 7.19
N GLY A 68 13.47 -8.69 6.35
CA GLY A 68 14.07 -10.02 6.51
C GLY A 68 14.84 -10.15 7.81
N TRP A 69 15.71 -9.18 8.11
CA TRP A 69 16.45 -9.17 9.36
C TRP A 69 15.54 -9.10 10.61
N ILE A 70 14.45 -8.32 10.56
CA ILE A 70 13.47 -8.25 11.67
C ILE A 70 12.81 -9.62 11.87
N ALA A 71 12.46 -10.32 10.79
CA ALA A 71 11.88 -11.65 10.85
C ALA A 71 12.86 -12.67 11.45
N ASP A 72 14.10 -12.69 10.98
CA ASP A 72 15.15 -13.58 11.48
C ASP A 72 15.46 -13.32 12.95
N ARG A 73 15.54 -12.05 13.33
CA ARG A 73 15.81 -11.64 14.71
C ARG A 73 14.70 -12.11 15.66
N LEU A 74 13.44 -11.96 15.25
CA LEU A 74 12.29 -12.44 16.03
C LEU A 74 12.16 -13.96 16.04
N ALA A 75 12.62 -14.65 14.98
CA ALA A 75 12.63 -16.12 14.93
C ALA A 75 13.71 -16.73 15.85
N GLN A 76 14.88 -16.08 15.96
CA GLN A 76 15.98 -16.55 16.80
C GLN A 76 15.70 -16.41 18.30
N ALA A 77 14.85 -15.47 18.71
CA ALA A 77 14.45 -15.35 20.10
C ALA A 77 12.98 -14.95 20.20
N SER A 78 12.13 -15.94 20.51
CA SER A 78 10.70 -15.78 20.81
C SER A 78 10.42 -14.85 21.99
N GLU A 79 11.46 -14.49 22.72
CA GLU A 79 11.47 -13.68 23.94
C GLU A 79 11.73 -12.19 23.69
N LEU A 80 12.22 -11.82 22.49
CA LEU A 80 12.56 -10.42 22.20
C LEU A 80 11.34 -9.54 22.12
N THR A 81 11.32 -8.51 22.95
CA THR A 81 10.33 -7.45 22.89
C THR A 81 10.52 -6.60 21.63
N LEU A 82 9.43 -5.98 21.17
CA LEU A 82 9.50 -5.00 20.08
C LEU A 82 10.35 -3.77 20.42
N GLY A 83 10.58 -3.49 21.71
CA GLY A 83 11.49 -2.45 22.17
C GLY A 83 12.95 -2.81 21.91
N GLU A 84 13.35 -4.05 22.18
CA GLU A 84 14.70 -4.53 21.88
C GLU A 84 14.98 -4.58 20.38
N VAL A 85 13.99 -4.99 19.58
CA VAL A 85 14.09 -4.93 18.11
C VAL A 85 14.29 -3.49 17.63
N ARG A 86 13.60 -2.51 18.23
CA ARG A 86 13.80 -1.09 17.93
C ARG A 86 15.23 -0.66 18.26
N ASP A 87 15.76 -1.07 19.41
CA ASP A 87 17.09 -0.65 19.88
C ASP A 87 18.20 -1.31 19.05
N ASP A 88 18.02 -2.57 18.63
CA ASP A 88 18.89 -3.23 17.65
C ASP A 88 18.86 -2.51 16.29
N LEU A 89 17.69 -2.08 15.82
CA LEU A 89 17.57 -1.29 14.59
C LEU A 89 18.30 0.06 14.73
N ALA A 90 18.21 0.73 15.88
CA ALA A 90 18.94 1.95 16.14
C ALA A 90 20.46 1.74 16.13
N ARG A 91 20.96 0.65 16.73
CA ARG A 91 22.38 0.23 16.65
C ARG A 91 22.86 0.01 15.22
N ARG A 92 21.96 -0.44 14.33
CA ARG A 92 22.21 -0.63 12.89
C ARG A 92 22.01 0.65 12.07
N GLY A 93 21.82 1.80 12.70
CA GLY A 93 21.64 3.11 12.05
C GLY A 93 20.22 3.40 11.57
N VAL A 94 19.24 2.53 11.89
CA VAL A 94 17.84 2.66 11.47
C VAL A 94 16.99 3.13 12.65
N ALA A 95 17.01 4.44 12.92
CA ALA A 95 16.18 5.04 13.95
C ALA A 95 14.68 5.02 13.56
N VAL A 96 13.87 4.30 14.32
CA VAL A 96 12.42 4.17 14.12
C VAL A 96 11.66 4.17 15.44
N SER A 97 10.37 4.51 15.40
CA SER A 97 9.50 4.40 16.56
C SER A 97 9.05 2.95 16.80
N TYR A 98 8.70 2.65 18.04
CA TYR A 98 8.10 1.37 18.45
C TYR A 98 6.89 0.99 17.58
N ALA A 99 5.99 1.96 17.32
CA ALA A 99 4.81 1.75 16.49
C ALA A 99 5.15 1.35 15.04
N SER A 100 6.30 1.80 14.51
CA SER A 100 6.77 1.41 13.18
C SER A 100 7.28 -0.02 13.15
N VAL A 101 8.00 -0.45 14.18
CA VAL A 101 8.40 -1.85 14.35
C VAL A 101 7.16 -2.74 14.48
N TRP A 102 6.20 -2.38 15.34
CA TRP A 102 4.94 -3.13 15.48
C TRP A 102 4.14 -3.24 14.18
N ARG A 103 4.03 -2.14 13.41
CA ARG A 103 3.37 -2.15 12.09
C ARG A 103 4.09 -3.08 11.11
N MET A 104 5.43 -3.12 11.14
CA MET A 104 6.21 -4.02 10.29
C MET A 104 6.00 -5.50 10.69
N VAL A 105 6.06 -5.81 11.99
CA VAL A 105 5.82 -7.17 12.50
C VAL A 105 4.43 -7.67 12.11
N ARG A 106 3.38 -6.81 12.26
CA ARG A 106 2.03 -7.15 11.77
C ARG A 106 1.98 -7.34 10.25
N ARG A 107 2.74 -6.57 9.47
CA ARG A 107 2.82 -6.71 8.01
C ARG A 107 3.45 -8.04 7.60
N LEU A 108 4.42 -8.53 8.35
CA LEU A 108 5.09 -9.82 8.13
C LEU A 108 4.24 -11.03 8.57
N GLY A 109 3.01 -10.81 9.07
CA GLY A 109 2.16 -11.89 9.56
C GLY A 109 2.66 -12.53 10.86
N LEU A 110 3.70 -11.95 11.48
CA LEU A 110 4.28 -12.46 12.71
C LEU A 110 3.42 -12.04 13.91
N ARG A 111 3.05 -13.00 14.75
CA ARG A 111 2.38 -12.74 16.03
C ARG A 111 3.43 -12.70 17.13
N HIS A 112 3.72 -11.52 17.66
CA HIS A 112 4.54 -11.41 18.87
C HIS A 112 3.68 -11.74 20.10
N LYS A 113 4.10 -12.71 20.91
CA LYS A 113 3.43 -13.03 22.18
C LYS A 113 3.77 -11.93 23.19
N LYS A 114 2.74 -11.22 23.65
CA LYS A 114 2.89 -10.19 24.70
C LYS A 114 3.37 -10.88 25.98
N LYS A 115 4.46 -10.40 26.56
CA LYS A 115 4.81 -10.71 27.96
C LYS A 115 4.39 -9.52 28.80
N ASP A 116 3.55 -9.78 29.80
CA ASP A 116 3.31 -8.80 30.85
C ASP A 116 4.63 -8.65 31.60
N HIS A 117 5.23 -7.48 31.48
CA HIS A 117 6.29 -7.09 32.39
C HIS A 117 5.57 -6.71 33.69
N LEU A 118 5.59 -7.60 34.69
CA LEU A 118 5.33 -7.17 36.07
C LEU A 118 6.30 -6.03 36.35
N ARG A 119 5.75 -4.85 36.63
CA ARG A 119 6.47 -3.73 37.23
C ARG A 119 6.62 -4.04 38.71
N ASP A 120 7.84 -4.25 39.16
CA ASP A 120 8.26 -3.93 40.52
C ASP A 120 8.80 -2.50 40.55
#